data_AF-A0A098EJ25-F1
#
_entry.id   AF-A0A098EJ25-F1
#
_cell.length_a   1.000
_cell.length_b   1.000
_cell.length_c   1.000
_cell.angle_alpha   90.00
_cell.angle_beta   90.00
_cell.angle_gamma   90.00
#
_symmetry.space_group_name_H-M   'P 1'
#
loop_
_entity.id
_entity.type
_entity.pdbx_description
1 polymer ?
#
loop_
_entity_poly.entity_id
_entity_poly.type
_entity_poly.pdbx_seq_one_letter_code
_entity_poly.pdbx_strand_id
1 'polypeptide(L)' 'MEKQANWWEPIFSGELEVGLNKEKLADLEQESFLYFDPTSPVDMENHA' A
#
# COMPACT_ATOMS: atom_id res chain seq x y z
N MET A 1 -19.76 8.98 -10.08
CA MET A 1 -19.22 7.62 -9.91
C MET A 1 -18.93 7.50 -8.43
N GLU A 2 -19.71 6.71 -7.69
CA GLU A 2 -19.49 6.58 -6.25
C GLU A 2 -18.24 5.72 -6.02
N LYS A 3 -17.27 6.27 -5.30
CA LYS A 3 -16.02 5.57 -4.98
C LYS A 3 -16.39 4.44 -4.01
N GLN A 4 -16.22 3.18 -4.42
CA GLN A 4 -16.43 2.06 -3.51
C GLN A 4 -15.43 2.19 -2.35
N ALA A 5 -15.93 2.05 -1.12
CA ALA A 5 -15.08 2.05 0.06
C ALA A 5 -14.13 0.84 -0.01
N ASN A 6 -12.85 1.09 0.22
CA ASN A 6 -11.88 0.02 0.23
C ASN A 6 -12.07 -0.82 1.51
N TRP A 7 -12.00 -2.15 1.40
CA TRP A 7 -12.23 -3.05 2.54
C TRP A 7 -11.27 -2.80 3.71
N TRP A 8 -10.09 -2.24 3.44
CA TRP A 8 -9.04 -1.96 4.43
C TRP A 8 -9.17 -0.59 5.08
N GLU A 9 -9.95 0.35 4.52
CA GLU A 9 -10.09 1.72 5.06
C GLU A 9 -10.51 1.76 6.54
N PRO A 10 -11.46 0.93 7.02
CA PRO A 10 -11.82 0.92 8.43
C PRO A 10 -10.69 0.45 9.36
N ILE A 11 -9.78 -0.42 8.86
CA ILE A 11 -8.69 -1.00 9.66
C ILE A 11 -7.66 0.07 10.02
N PHE A 12 -7.39 0.99 9.10
CA PHE A 12 -6.37 2.03 9.26
C PHE A 12 -6.97 3.41 9.52
N SER A 13 -8.06 3.44 10.28
CA SER A 13 -8.71 4.66 10.73
C SER A 13 -8.36 5.00 12.18
N GLY A 14 -8.49 6.28 12.57
CA GLY A 14 -8.17 6.73 13.93
C GLY A 14 -6.67 6.70 14.21
N GLU A 15 -6.26 6.14 15.36
CA GLU A 15 -4.86 6.10 15.79
C GLU A 15 -3.93 5.37 14.80
N LEU A 16 -4.46 4.42 14.02
CA LEU A 16 -3.70 3.65 13.04
C LEU A 16 -3.50 4.41 11.71
N GLU A 17 -4.18 5.55 11.51
CA GLU A 17 -3.99 6.39 10.32
C GLU A 17 -2.61 7.05 10.30
N VAL A 18 -2.00 7.28 11.48
CA VAL A 18 -0.72 7.99 11.62
C VAL A 18 0.44 7.22 10.95
N GLY A 19 0.32 5.89 10.83
CA GLY A 19 1.33 5.04 10.19
C GLY A 19 1.11 4.77 8.70
N LEU A 20 0.02 5.27 8.12
CA LEU A 20 -0.28 5.05 6.70
C LEU A 20 0.54 5.97 5.81
N ASN A 21 1.37 5.40 4.92
CA ASN A 21 2.00 6.15 3.85
C ASN A 21 0.97 6.43 2.74
N LYS A 22 0.37 7.62 2.79
CA LYS A 22 -0.68 8.04 1.84
C LYS A 22 -0.20 8.13 0.39
N GLU A 23 1.09 8.36 0.17
CA GLU A 23 1.67 8.44 -1.18
C GLU A 23 1.71 7.08 -1.87
N LYS A 24 1.89 6.00 -1.09
CA LYS A 24 1.92 4.63 -1.59
C LYS A 24 0.54 3.96 -1.67
N LEU A 25 -0.52 4.61 -1.18
CA LEU A 25 -1.88 4.06 -1.25
C LEU A 25 -2.35 3.86 -2.70
N ALA A 26 -1.91 4.72 -3.62
CA ALA A 26 -2.23 4.58 -5.04
C ALA A 26 -1.62 3.30 -5.66
N ASP A 27 -0.51 2.80 -5.10
CA ASP A 27 0.12 1.57 -5.58
C ASP A 27 -0.76 0.35 -5.30
N LEU A 28 -1.61 0.40 -4.27
CA LEU A 28 -2.58 -0.65 -3.95
C LEU A 28 -3.70 -0.77 -5.00
N GLU A 29 -3.92 0.25 -5.82
CA GLU A 29 -4.84 0.18 -6.96
C GLU A 29 -4.25 -0.64 -8.12
N GLN A 30 -2.92 -0.83 -8.15
CA GLN A 30 -2.23 -1.58 -9.18
C GLN A 30 -1.95 -3.02 -8.71
N GLU A 31 -2.76 -4.00 -9.11
CA GLU A 31 -2.61 -5.41 -8.71
C GLU A 31 -1.20 -6.02 -8.93
N SER A 32 -0.36 -5.38 -9.76
CA SER A 32 1.06 -5.71 -9.92
C SER A 32 1.84 -5.82 -8.61
N PHE A 33 1.48 -5.07 -7.56
CA PHE A 33 2.17 -5.16 -6.26
C PHE A 33 2.07 -6.55 -5.61
N LEU A 34 1.06 -7.35 -5.96
CA LEU A 34 0.86 -8.69 -5.42
C LEU A 34 1.80 -9.73 -6.04
N TYR A 35 2.37 -9.41 -7.20
CA TYR A 35 3.17 -10.34 -7.97
C TYR A 35 4.65 -10.08 -7.74
N PHE A 36 5.39 -11.15 -7.49
CA PHE A 36 6.84 -11.11 -7.44
C PHE A 36 7.39 -10.87 -8.84
N ASP A 37 8.04 -9.72 -9.04
CA ASP A 37 8.80 -9.44 -10.26
C ASP A 37 10.28 -9.81 -10.04
N PRO A 38 10.78 -10.89 -10.66
CA PRO A 38 12.16 -11.34 -10.52
C PRO A 38 13.19 -10.36 -11.12
N THR A 39 12.74 -9.37 -11.88
CA THR A 39 13.58 -8.35 -12.53
C THR A 39 13.53 -6.99 -11.82
N SER A 40 12.58 -6.80 -10.92
CA SER A 40 12.50 -5.58 -10.11
C SER A 40 13.64 -5.57 -9.09
N PRO A 41 14.40 -4.47 -8.96
CA PRO A 41 15.34 -4.33 -7.86
C PRO A 41 14.55 -4.40 -6.56
N VAL A 42 14.72 -5.48 -5.80
CA VAL A 42 14.15 -5.58 -4.45
C VAL A 42 14.88 -4.52 -3.63
N ASP A 43 14.20 -3.41 -3.36
CA ASP A 43 14.63 -2.44 -2.34
C ASP A 43 14.52 -3.14 -0.98
N MET A 44 15.49 -4.00 -0.67
CA MET A 44 15.82 -4.32 0.71
C MET A 44 16.39 -3.03 1.30
N GLU A 45 15.53 -2.23 1.91
CA GLU A 45 15.96 -1.16 2.82
C GLU A 45 16.89 -1.80 3.86
N ASN A 46 18.20 -1.62 3.63
CA ASN A 46 19.26 -2.01 4.54
C ASN A 46 19.08 -1.20 5.82
N HIS A 47 18.31 -1.71 6.77
CA HIS A 47 18.42 -1.32 8.16
C HIS A 47 19.74 -1.87 8.70
N ALA A 48 20.78 -1.05 8.59
CA ALA A 48 22.07 -1.23 9.25
C ALA A 48 21.96 -0.95 10.76
#